data_AF-A0A6L3XRT2-F1
#
_entry.id   AF-A0A6L3XRT2-F1
#
_cell.length_a   1.000
_cell.length_b   1.000
_cell.length_c   1.000
_cell.angle_alpha   90.00
_cell.angle_beta   90.00
_cell.angle_gamma   90.00
#
_symmetry.space_group_name_H-M   'P 1'
#
loop_
_entity.id
_entity.type
_entity.pdbx_description
1 polymer ?
#
loop_
_entity_poly.entity_id
_entity_poly.type
_entity_poly.pdbx_seq_one_letter_code
_entity_poly.pdbx_strand_id
1 'polypeptide(L)'
;MSDMAERLALHEFTENAYLNYSMYVIMDRALPFIGDGLKPVQRRIVYAMSELGLNATATFKKSARTVGDVLGKYHPHGDSACYEAMVLMAQPFSYRYPLVDGQGNWGAPDDPKSFAAMRYTESRLSKYAEVLLGELGQGTVDWVPNFDGTMQEPKMLPARLPNILLNGTTGIAVGMATDIPPHNLREVAKAAITLIEQPKTSLDVLLDIVQGPDYPTEAEIITSRAEIRKIYQNGRGSVRMRAVWT
;
A
#
# COMPACT_ATOMS: atom_id res chain seq x y z
N MET A 1 45.29 -3.81 -29.61
CA MET A 1 43.85 -4.11 -29.65
C MET A 1 43.16 -3.33 -28.52
N SER A 2 43.05 -2.00 -28.62
CA SER A 2 42.62 -1.17 -27.48
C SER A 2 41.97 0.15 -27.90
N ASP A 3 40.98 0.13 -28.81
CA ASP A 3 40.28 1.37 -29.15
C ASP A 3 38.84 1.17 -29.68
N MET A 4 38.06 0.35 -28.98
CA MET A 4 36.62 0.20 -29.23
C MET A 4 35.83 0.56 -27.96
N ALA A 5 36.15 1.68 -27.32
CA ALA A 5 35.30 2.24 -26.28
C ALA A 5 34.30 3.20 -26.94
N GLU A 6 33.04 2.80 -26.96
CA GLU A 6 31.93 3.65 -27.39
C GLU A 6 31.90 4.93 -26.52
N ARG A 7 31.81 6.10 -27.16
CA ARG A 7 31.78 7.39 -26.48
C ARG A 7 30.35 7.92 -26.50
N LEU A 8 29.82 8.26 -25.33
CA LEU A 8 28.48 8.82 -25.16
C LEU A 8 28.58 10.23 -24.56
N ALA A 9 27.81 11.17 -25.09
CA ALA A 9 27.76 12.52 -24.54
C ALA A 9 27.14 12.49 -23.13
N LEU A 10 27.74 13.22 -22.19
CA LEU A 10 27.29 13.17 -20.79
C LEU A 10 25.83 13.61 -20.64
N HIS A 11 25.40 14.64 -21.36
CA HIS A 11 24.01 15.12 -21.29
C HIS A 11 23.01 14.05 -21.72
N GLU A 12 23.27 13.36 -22.85
CA GLU A 12 22.45 12.25 -23.34
C GLU A 12 22.44 11.08 -22.34
N PHE A 13 23.60 10.72 -21.78
CA PHE A 13 23.68 9.68 -20.77
C PHE A 13 22.84 10.04 -19.53
N THR A 14 23.03 11.24 -18.99
CA THR A 14 22.36 11.66 -17.76
C THR A 14 20.86 11.79 -17.94
N GLU A 15 20.40 12.30 -19.09
CA GLU A 15 18.98 12.41 -19.39
C GLU A 15 18.31 11.03 -19.46
N ASN A 16 18.89 10.10 -20.24
CA ASN A 16 18.36 8.75 -20.38
C ASN A 16 18.41 7.95 -19.08
N ALA A 17 19.54 7.99 -18.37
CA ALA A 17 19.70 7.27 -17.10
C ALA A 17 18.73 7.79 -16.04
N TYR A 18 18.60 9.12 -15.93
CA TYR A 18 17.70 9.74 -14.95
C TYR A 18 16.23 9.52 -15.30
N LEU A 19 15.86 9.55 -16.59
CA LEU A 19 14.50 9.27 -17.05
C LEU A 19 14.08 7.83 -16.72
N ASN A 20 14.94 6.85 -17.02
CA ASN A 20 14.67 5.44 -16.71
C ASN A 20 14.46 5.21 -15.21
N TYR A 21 15.35 5.78 -14.38
CA TYR A 21 15.20 5.71 -12.93
C TYR A 21 13.92 6.41 -12.44
N SER A 22 13.61 7.59 -12.98
CA SER A 22 12.42 8.37 -12.61
C SER A 22 11.14 7.59 -12.91
N MET A 23 11.02 7.02 -14.11
CA MET A 23 9.87 6.22 -14.51
C MET A 23 9.72 4.97 -13.65
N TYR A 24 10.82 4.27 -13.37
CA TYR A 24 10.82 3.10 -12.51
C TYR A 24 10.36 3.45 -11.08
N VAL A 25 10.82 4.56 -10.48
CA VAL A 25 10.37 4.95 -9.14
C VAL A 25 8.88 5.34 -9.13
N ILE A 26 8.39 6.00 -10.19
CA ILE A 26 6.98 6.38 -10.32
C ILE A 26 6.09 5.14 -10.44
N MET A 27 6.39 4.25 -11.38
CA MET A 27 5.53 3.12 -11.75
C MET A 27 5.68 1.92 -10.81
N ASP A 28 6.92 1.60 -10.42
CA ASP A 28 7.24 0.33 -9.77
C ASP A 28 7.58 0.45 -8.27
N ARG A 29 7.46 1.66 -7.69
CA ARG A 29 7.86 1.87 -6.29
C ARG A 29 6.93 2.78 -5.49
N ALA A 30 6.84 4.05 -5.85
CA ALA A 30 6.35 5.08 -4.95
C ALA A 30 4.82 5.25 -4.99
N LEU A 31 4.21 5.13 -6.17
CA LEU A 31 2.78 5.33 -6.33
C LEU A 31 2.02 4.00 -6.22
N PRO A 32 0.86 3.98 -5.53
CA PRO A 32 -0.01 2.81 -5.49
C PRO A 32 -0.80 2.67 -6.79
N PHE A 33 -1.35 1.48 -7.03
CA PHE A 33 -2.38 1.31 -8.05
C PHE A 33 -3.76 1.66 -7.49
N ILE A 34 -4.61 2.35 -8.25
CA ILE A 34 -5.94 2.79 -7.80
C ILE A 34 -6.88 1.61 -7.47
N GLY A 35 -6.75 0.49 -8.19
CA GLY A 35 -7.65 -0.65 -8.03
C GLY A 35 -7.50 -1.35 -6.68
N ASP A 36 -6.27 -1.67 -6.27
CA ASP A 36 -6.01 -2.38 -5.01
C ASP A 36 -5.41 -1.51 -3.90
N GLY A 37 -5.01 -0.28 -4.22
CA GLY A 37 -4.38 0.63 -3.28
C GLY A 37 -2.98 0.23 -2.84
N LEU A 38 -2.32 -0.69 -3.55
CA LEU A 38 -1.01 -1.22 -3.15
C LEU A 38 0.11 -0.75 -4.08
N LYS A 39 1.27 -0.50 -3.47
CA LYS A 39 2.56 -0.43 -4.17
C LYS A 39 3.02 -1.85 -4.54
N PRO A 40 3.94 -2.01 -5.52
CA PRO A 40 4.40 -3.34 -5.94
C PRO A 40 4.98 -4.20 -4.81
N VAL A 41 5.79 -3.63 -3.91
CA VAL A 41 6.32 -4.37 -2.74
C VAL A 41 5.19 -4.90 -1.83
N GLN A 42 4.16 -4.08 -1.59
CA GLN A 42 3.03 -4.44 -0.73
C GLN A 42 2.20 -5.55 -1.38
N ARG A 43 1.92 -5.43 -2.69
CA ARG A 43 1.21 -6.45 -3.47
C ARG A 43 1.94 -7.79 -3.43
N ARG A 44 3.25 -7.79 -3.69
CA ARG A 44 4.09 -8.99 -3.71
C ARG A 44 4.16 -9.68 -2.35
N ILE A 45 4.22 -8.92 -1.25
CA ILE A 45 4.14 -9.47 0.11
C ILE A 45 2.81 -10.18 0.33
N VAL A 46 1.69 -9.49 0.09
CA VAL A 46 0.34 -10.06 0.30
C VAL A 46 0.10 -11.29 -0.58
N TYR A 47 0.53 -11.24 -1.85
CA TYR A 47 0.43 -12.36 -2.79
C TYR A 47 1.27 -13.57 -2.36
N ALA A 48 2.56 -13.38 -2.05
CA ALA A 48 3.43 -14.47 -1.64
C ALA A 48 2.98 -15.12 -0.33
N MET A 49 2.43 -14.33 0.62
CA MET A 49 1.81 -14.87 1.82
C MET A 49 0.61 -15.77 1.49
N SER A 50 -0.22 -15.38 0.51
CA SER A 50 -1.34 -16.18 0.03
C SER A 50 -0.86 -17.52 -0.56
N GLU A 51 0.16 -17.51 -1.42
CA GLU A 51 0.75 -18.73 -1.98
C GLU A 51 1.36 -19.65 -0.92
N LEU A 52 1.93 -19.08 0.13
CA LEU A 52 2.46 -19.83 1.29
C LEU A 52 1.37 -20.43 2.19
N GLY A 53 0.09 -20.21 1.86
CA GLY A 53 -1.07 -20.66 2.63
C GLY A 53 -1.22 -19.93 3.96
N LEU A 54 -0.69 -18.71 4.09
CA LEU A 54 -0.73 -17.93 5.33
C LEU A 54 -2.03 -17.13 5.50
N ASN A 55 -3.17 -17.78 5.28
CA ASN A 55 -4.48 -17.15 5.50
C ASN A 55 -4.72 -16.85 7.00
N ALA A 56 -5.81 -16.14 7.30
CA ALA A 56 -6.13 -15.70 8.66
C ALA A 56 -6.42 -16.85 9.65
N THR A 57 -6.66 -18.07 9.17
CA THR A 57 -6.87 -19.27 10.02
C THR A 57 -5.60 -20.10 10.19
N ALA A 58 -4.57 -19.85 9.38
CA ALA A 58 -3.31 -20.56 9.45
C ALA A 58 -2.52 -20.21 10.71
N THR A 59 -1.59 -21.11 11.08
CA THR A 59 -0.56 -20.82 12.08
C THR A 59 0.41 -19.77 11.55
N PHE A 60 0.93 -18.94 12.44
CA PHE A 60 1.96 -17.97 12.09
C PHE A 60 3.23 -18.68 11.57
N LYS A 61 3.92 -18.07 10.61
CA LYS A 61 5.25 -18.51 10.15
C LYS A 61 6.26 -17.38 10.34
N LYS A 62 7.53 -17.75 10.54
CA LYS A 62 8.65 -16.80 10.64
C LYS A 62 8.65 -15.82 9.48
N SER A 63 8.71 -14.52 9.79
CA SER A 63 8.68 -13.45 8.78
C SER A 63 9.86 -13.57 7.81
N ALA A 64 11.03 -14.03 8.28
CA ALA A 64 12.19 -14.30 7.44
C ALA A 64 11.89 -15.25 6.26
N ARG A 65 11.01 -16.24 6.46
CA ARG A 65 10.61 -17.17 5.38
C ARG A 65 9.75 -16.44 4.35
N THR A 66 8.76 -15.67 4.79
CA THR A 66 7.90 -14.88 3.91
C THR A 66 8.73 -13.89 3.08
N VAL A 67 9.62 -13.14 3.73
CA VAL A 67 10.51 -12.19 3.05
C VAL A 67 11.40 -12.92 2.04
N GLY A 68 12.02 -14.04 2.41
CA GLY A 68 12.83 -14.84 1.50
C GLY A 68 12.09 -15.25 0.23
N ASP A 69 10.87 -15.76 0.36
CA ASP A 69 10.01 -16.12 -0.79
C ASP A 69 9.64 -14.90 -1.64
N VAL A 70 9.28 -13.77 -1.02
CA VAL A 70 8.96 -12.53 -1.75
C VAL A 70 10.14 -12.07 -2.59
N LEU A 71 11.35 -12.06 -2.02
CA LEU A 71 12.55 -11.61 -2.73
C LEU A 71 12.95 -12.57 -3.85
N GLY A 72 12.96 -13.87 -3.54
CA GLY A 72 13.37 -14.91 -4.48
C GLY A 72 12.43 -15.07 -5.66
N LYS A 73 11.13 -14.79 -5.47
CA LYS A 73 10.11 -14.98 -6.52
C LYS A 73 9.72 -13.70 -7.24
N TYR A 74 9.55 -12.57 -6.55
CA TYR A 74 8.83 -11.43 -7.11
C TYR A 74 9.54 -10.08 -6.94
N HIS A 75 10.29 -9.88 -5.86
CA HIS A 75 10.77 -8.55 -5.47
C HIS A 75 12.30 -8.48 -5.41
N PRO A 76 13.01 -8.17 -6.52
CA PRO A 76 14.47 -8.19 -6.60
C PRO A 76 15.12 -6.96 -5.94
N HIS A 77 14.86 -6.75 -4.66
CA HIS A 77 15.36 -5.63 -3.85
C HIS A 77 15.84 -6.09 -2.46
N GLY A 78 16.23 -5.13 -1.61
CA GLY A 78 16.72 -5.42 -0.27
C GLY A 78 15.65 -6.03 0.64
N ASP A 79 16.08 -7.01 1.44
CA ASP A 79 15.27 -7.69 2.45
C ASP A 79 14.72 -6.74 3.53
N SER A 80 15.53 -5.77 3.94
CA SER A 80 15.21 -4.82 5.01
C SER A 80 14.02 -3.94 4.60
N ALA A 81 14.05 -3.36 3.40
CA ALA A 81 12.96 -2.53 2.88
C ALA A 81 11.66 -3.34 2.68
N CYS A 82 11.78 -4.60 2.24
CA CYS A 82 10.64 -5.50 2.12
C CYS A 82 10.02 -5.82 3.49
N TYR A 83 10.85 -6.12 4.49
CA TYR A 83 10.37 -6.42 5.84
C TYR A 83 9.80 -5.18 6.53
N GLU A 84 10.39 -4.00 6.37
CA GLU A 84 9.82 -2.74 6.86
C GLU A 84 8.43 -2.46 6.29
N ALA A 85 8.22 -2.70 4.99
CA ALA A 85 6.89 -2.61 4.38
C ALA A 85 5.90 -3.61 4.99
N MET A 86 6.35 -4.84 5.28
CA MET A 86 5.55 -5.86 5.95
C MET A 86 5.19 -5.47 7.38
N VAL A 87 6.14 -4.89 8.13
CA VAL A 87 5.92 -4.40 9.49
C VAL A 87 4.89 -3.28 9.50
N LEU A 88 5.00 -2.31 8.61
CA LEU A 88 4.05 -1.21 8.51
C LEU A 88 2.62 -1.72 8.27
N MET A 89 2.46 -2.72 7.38
CA MET A 89 1.17 -3.35 7.09
C MET A 89 0.59 -4.16 8.25
N ALA A 90 1.37 -4.46 9.29
CA ALA A 90 0.96 -5.16 10.49
C ALA A 90 0.66 -4.24 11.68
N GLN A 91 1.17 -3.00 11.66
CA GLN A 91 1.05 -2.07 12.77
C GLN A 91 -0.34 -1.42 12.79
N PRO A 92 -1.17 -1.67 13.84
CA PRO A 92 -2.53 -1.14 13.91
C PRO A 92 -2.59 0.38 14.14
N PHE A 93 -1.48 1.00 14.55
CA PHE A 93 -1.33 2.45 14.69
C PHE A 93 -0.79 3.12 13.41
N SER A 94 -0.41 2.33 12.40
CA SER A 94 0.06 2.84 11.11
C SER A 94 -0.95 2.57 9.99
N TYR A 95 -1.52 1.37 9.96
CA TYR A 95 -2.57 0.98 9.03
C TYR A 95 -3.94 1.03 9.72
N ARG A 96 -4.93 1.65 9.08
CA ARG A 96 -6.29 1.71 9.62
C ARG A 96 -6.98 0.34 9.62
N TYR A 97 -6.68 -0.47 8.61
CA TYR A 97 -7.08 -1.87 8.45
C TYR A 97 -5.85 -2.71 8.09
N PRO A 98 -5.07 -3.18 9.08
CA PRO A 98 -3.86 -3.96 8.84
C PRO A 98 -4.09 -5.16 7.91
N LEU A 99 -3.14 -5.41 7.02
CA LEU A 99 -3.17 -6.52 6.06
C LEU A 99 -2.45 -7.77 6.60
N VAL A 100 -1.61 -7.60 7.61
CA VAL A 100 -0.81 -8.65 8.22
C VAL A 100 -1.12 -8.72 9.72
N ASP A 101 -1.32 -9.92 10.23
CA ASP A 101 -1.31 -10.19 11.67
C ASP A 101 0.09 -10.66 12.05
N GLY A 102 0.64 -10.11 13.13
CA GLY A 102 1.99 -10.42 13.63
C GLY A 102 2.00 -10.99 15.05
N GLN A 103 2.92 -11.93 15.32
CA GLN A 103 3.32 -12.35 16.67
C GLN A 103 4.76 -11.95 16.96
N GLY A 104 5.04 -11.61 18.22
CA GLY A 104 6.31 -11.04 18.68
C GLY A 104 6.27 -9.51 18.76
N ASN A 105 7.44 -8.88 18.79
CA ASN A 105 7.53 -7.41 18.83
C ASN A 105 7.47 -6.82 17.41
N TRP A 106 6.36 -6.15 17.08
CA TRP A 106 6.12 -5.47 15.80
C TRP A 106 6.20 -3.94 15.92
N GLY A 107 6.88 -3.43 16.96
CA GLY A 107 6.98 -2.00 17.25
C GLY A 107 5.82 -1.50 18.11
N ALA A 108 5.91 -0.24 18.53
CA ALA A 108 4.92 0.41 19.39
C ALA A 108 4.58 1.80 18.85
N PRO A 109 3.42 2.39 19.22
CA PRO A 109 3.07 3.75 18.80
C PRO A 109 4.12 4.80 19.15
N ASP A 110 4.78 4.68 20.31
CA ASP A 110 5.81 5.62 20.79
C ASP A 110 7.12 5.54 20.00
N ASP A 111 7.48 4.33 19.54
CA ASP A 111 8.61 4.09 18.65
C ASP A 111 8.23 3.04 17.59
N PRO A 112 7.66 3.47 16.45
CA PRO A 112 7.24 2.57 15.38
C PRO A 112 8.37 1.73 14.80
N LYS A 113 9.63 2.17 14.95
CA LYS A 113 10.82 1.47 14.43
C LYS A 113 11.40 0.46 15.41
N SER A 114 10.92 0.43 16.65
CA SER A 114 11.34 -0.53 17.68
C SER A 114 10.81 -1.96 17.48
N PHE A 115 10.67 -2.42 16.25
CA PHE A 115 10.24 -3.78 15.93
C PHE A 115 11.41 -4.77 15.96
N ALA A 116 11.14 -6.04 16.31
CA ALA A 116 12.16 -7.07 16.29
C ALA A 116 12.51 -7.50 14.86
N ALA A 117 13.74 -7.96 14.66
CA ALA A 117 14.20 -8.49 13.37
C ALA A 117 13.33 -9.66 12.88
N MET A 118 13.22 -9.83 11.56
CA MET A 118 12.35 -10.83 10.90
C MET A 118 12.60 -12.29 11.30
N ARG A 119 13.73 -12.60 11.92
CA ARG A 119 14.05 -13.93 12.48
C ARG A 119 13.32 -14.23 13.80
N TYR A 120 12.84 -13.20 14.50
CA TYR A 120 12.15 -13.33 15.78
C TYR A 120 10.63 -13.20 15.63
N THR A 121 10.15 -12.41 14.67
CA THR A 121 8.72 -12.21 14.43
C THR A 121 8.13 -13.31 13.56
N GLU A 122 6.82 -13.52 13.73
CA GLU A 122 6.03 -14.44 12.91
C GLU A 122 4.79 -13.73 12.40
N SER A 123 4.31 -14.13 11.23
CA SER A 123 3.28 -13.42 10.49
C SER A 123 2.29 -14.36 9.82
N ARG A 124 1.09 -13.84 9.58
CA ARG A 124 0.07 -14.38 8.67
C ARG A 124 -0.77 -13.23 8.10
N LEU A 125 -1.59 -13.49 7.10
CA LEU A 125 -2.53 -12.49 6.59
C LEU A 125 -3.63 -12.23 7.62
N SER A 126 -4.03 -10.97 7.76
CA SER A 126 -5.21 -10.62 8.56
C SER A 126 -6.49 -11.07 7.85
N LYS A 127 -7.62 -11.12 8.56
CA LYS A 127 -8.92 -11.39 7.94
C LYS A 127 -9.29 -10.33 6.89
N TYR A 128 -8.86 -9.08 7.08
CA TYR A 128 -9.15 -8.00 6.14
C TYR A 128 -8.45 -8.22 4.79
N ALA A 129 -7.28 -8.87 4.74
CA ALA A 129 -6.59 -9.16 3.48
C ALA A 129 -7.40 -10.06 2.52
N GLU A 130 -8.38 -10.83 3.02
CA GLU A 130 -9.32 -11.59 2.17
C GLU A 130 -10.18 -10.69 1.27
N VAL A 131 -10.30 -9.39 1.58
CA VAL A 131 -10.94 -8.39 0.70
C VAL A 131 -10.17 -8.27 -0.62
N LEU A 132 -8.85 -8.48 -0.61
CA LEU A 132 -7.97 -8.36 -1.77
C LEU A 132 -7.73 -9.70 -2.48
N LEU A 133 -7.82 -10.82 -1.77
CA LEU A 133 -7.37 -12.12 -2.26
C LEU A 133 -8.49 -13.11 -2.57
N GLY A 134 -9.68 -12.92 -1.99
CA GLY A 134 -10.76 -13.92 -2.02
C GLY A 134 -11.21 -14.34 -3.43
N GLU A 135 -10.98 -13.49 -4.43
CA GLU A 135 -11.38 -13.70 -5.83
C GLU A 135 -10.20 -13.87 -6.79
N LEU A 136 -8.96 -13.92 -6.29
CA LEU A 136 -7.75 -13.91 -7.12
C LEU A 136 -7.64 -15.13 -8.05
N GLY A 137 -8.01 -16.31 -7.55
CA GLY A 137 -7.95 -17.57 -8.30
C GLY A 137 -9.06 -17.76 -9.34
N GLN A 138 -9.93 -16.77 -9.54
CA GLN A 138 -11.15 -16.89 -10.35
C GLN A 138 -11.02 -16.23 -11.74
N GLY A 139 -9.80 -15.89 -12.16
CA GLY A 139 -9.57 -15.22 -13.45
C GLY A 139 -9.99 -13.75 -13.47
N THR A 140 -9.93 -13.06 -12.33
CA THR A 140 -10.37 -11.66 -12.17
C THR A 140 -9.27 -10.63 -12.42
N VAL A 141 -8.02 -11.06 -12.62
CA VAL A 141 -6.87 -10.18 -12.84
C VAL A 141 -5.92 -10.73 -13.91
N ASP A 142 -5.19 -9.81 -14.54
CA ASP A 142 -4.09 -10.15 -15.43
C ASP A 142 -2.86 -10.62 -14.65
N TRP A 143 -2.13 -11.55 -15.26
CA TRP A 143 -0.88 -12.09 -14.75
C TRP A 143 0.28 -11.66 -15.65
N VAL A 144 1.43 -11.39 -15.04
CA VAL A 144 2.66 -11.04 -15.74
C VAL A 144 3.79 -11.96 -15.29
N PRO A 145 4.77 -12.26 -16.16
CA PRO A 145 6.00 -12.93 -15.73
C PRO A 145 6.70 -12.13 -14.63
N ASN A 146 7.29 -12.83 -13.67
CA ASN A 146 8.17 -12.22 -12.67
C ASN A 146 9.51 -11.76 -13.32
N PHE A 147 10.41 -11.20 -12.51
CA PHE A 147 11.64 -10.56 -13.01
C PHE A 147 12.60 -11.49 -13.77
N ASP A 148 12.58 -12.80 -13.52
CA ASP A 148 13.40 -13.80 -14.23
C ASP A 148 12.58 -14.68 -15.19
N GLY A 149 11.26 -14.44 -15.29
CA GLY A 149 10.34 -15.16 -16.18
C GLY A 149 10.02 -16.60 -15.77
N THR A 150 10.48 -17.07 -14.60
CA THR A 150 10.25 -18.45 -14.15
C THR A 150 8.89 -18.65 -13.48
N MET A 151 8.26 -17.57 -13.01
CA MET A 151 6.97 -17.57 -12.33
C MET A 151 6.04 -16.49 -12.90
N GLN A 152 4.77 -16.53 -12.49
CA GLN A 152 3.79 -15.48 -12.76
C GLN A 152 3.50 -14.71 -11.46
N GLU A 153 3.24 -13.41 -11.57
CA GLU A 153 2.73 -12.57 -10.50
C GLU A 153 1.49 -11.78 -10.95
N PRO A 154 0.54 -11.50 -10.04
CA PRO A 154 -0.65 -10.75 -10.40
C PRO A 154 -0.32 -9.26 -10.59
N LYS A 155 -0.77 -8.68 -11.70
CA LYS A 155 -0.56 -7.26 -11.99
C LYS A 155 -1.31 -6.34 -11.02
N MET A 156 -2.44 -6.81 -10.48
CA MET A 156 -3.26 -6.17 -9.45
C MET A 156 -3.93 -7.23 -8.59
N LEU A 157 -4.49 -6.85 -7.44
CA LEU A 157 -5.38 -7.73 -6.66
C LEU A 157 -6.86 -7.36 -6.86
N PRO A 158 -7.79 -8.33 -6.88
CA PRO A 158 -9.22 -8.06 -7.01
C PRO A 158 -9.79 -7.53 -5.69
N ALA A 159 -9.60 -6.23 -5.45
CA ALA A 159 -10.06 -5.57 -4.24
C ALA A 159 -11.59 -5.42 -4.23
N ARG A 160 -12.27 -6.14 -3.32
CA ARG A 160 -13.73 -6.04 -3.11
C ARG A 160 -14.18 -4.73 -2.45
N LEU A 161 -13.25 -4.01 -1.83
CA LEU A 161 -13.45 -2.68 -1.25
C LEU A 161 -12.30 -1.76 -1.68
N PRO A 162 -12.53 -0.44 -1.77
CA PRO A 162 -11.54 0.53 -2.27
C PRO A 162 -10.40 0.80 -1.26
N ASN A 163 -9.50 -0.18 -1.13
CA ASN A 163 -8.42 -0.16 -0.14
C ASN A 163 -7.50 1.07 -0.24
N ILE A 164 -7.37 1.68 -1.43
CA ILE A 164 -6.66 2.95 -1.65
C ILE A 164 -7.16 4.07 -0.74
N LEU A 165 -8.46 4.15 -0.47
CA LEU A 165 -9.04 5.14 0.44
C LEU A 165 -9.07 4.63 1.88
N LEU A 166 -9.32 3.33 2.08
CA LEU A 166 -9.48 2.75 3.41
C LEU A 166 -8.20 2.80 4.24
N ASN A 167 -7.09 2.36 3.66
CA ASN A 167 -5.79 2.37 4.33
C ASN A 167 -4.98 3.62 4.00
N GLY A 168 -5.23 4.26 2.86
CA GLY A 168 -4.37 5.32 2.39
C GLY A 168 -2.95 4.83 2.08
N THR A 169 -2.10 5.74 1.61
CA THR A 169 -0.68 5.47 1.38
C THR A 169 0.07 6.76 1.13
N THR A 170 1.33 6.79 1.55
CA THR A 170 2.24 7.91 1.33
C THR A 170 3.42 7.43 0.50
N GLY A 171 3.85 8.23 -0.47
CA GLY A 171 4.90 7.84 -1.41
C GLY A 171 5.61 9.04 -1.99
N ILE A 172 6.94 8.98 -2.01
CA ILE A 172 7.79 10.01 -2.59
C ILE A 172 8.43 9.41 -3.83
N ALA A 173 8.11 9.96 -5.00
CA ALA A 173 8.67 9.56 -6.28
C ALA A 173 9.71 10.58 -6.77
N VAL A 174 10.13 10.48 -8.03
CA VAL A 174 10.96 11.50 -8.67
C VAL A 174 10.06 12.53 -9.34
N GLY A 175 10.13 13.79 -8.89
CA GLY A 175 9.33 14.90 -9.42
C GLY A 175 7.87 14.96 -8.96
N MET A 176 7.39 13.97 -8.20
CA MET A 176 6.04 13.92 -7.65
C MET A 176 5.96 13.11 -6.36
N ALA A 177 4.85 13.25 -5.64
CA ALA A 177 4.56 12.50 -4.43
C ALA A 177 3.05 12.23 -4.32
N THR A 178 2.69 11.26 -3.49
CA THR A 178 1.30 10.93 -3.14
C THR A 178 1.19 10.86 -1.61
N ASP A 179 0.09 11.39 -1.10
CA ASP A 179 -0.25 11.33 0.32
C ASP A 179 -1.78 11.24 0.42
N ILE A 180 -2.28 10.03 0.65
CA ILE A 180 -3.69 9.70 0.71
C ILE A 180 -3.99 9.24 2.14
N PRO A 181 -4.84 9.95 2.90
CA PRO A 181 -5.14 9.55 4.27
C PRO A 181 -6.13 8.37 4.31
N PRO A 182 -6.15 7.59 5.41
CA PRO A 182 -7.11 6.51 5.61
C PRO A 182 -8.54 7.02 5.85
N HIS A 183 -9.53 6.18 5.57
CA HIS A 183 -10.96 6.51 5.70
C HIS A 183 -11.74 5.36 6.34
N ASN A 184 -12.93 5.68 6.85
CA ASN A 184 -13.79 4.67 7.46
C ASN A 184 -14.39 3.71 6.43
N LEU A 185 -14.35 2.40 6.70
CA LEU A 185 -14.82 1.36 5.80
C LEU A 185 -16.31 1.47 5.52
N ARG A 186 -17.13 1.70 6.55
CA ARG A 186 -18.59 1.75 6.40
C ARG A 186 -19.02 3.00 5.65
N GLU A 187 -18.38 4.13 5.91
CA GLU A 187 -18.65 5.38 5.19
C GLU A 187 -18.30 5.24 3.71
N VAL A 188 -17.10 4.76 3.39
CA VAL A 188 -16.65 4.62 2.00
C VAL A 188 -17.46 3.55 1.26
N ALA A 189 -17.78 2.41 1.89
CA ALA A 189 -18.64 1.40 1.28
C ALA A 189 -20.04 1.94 0.98
N LYS A 190 -20.65 2.70 1.92
CA LYS A 190 -21.95 3.34 1.71
C LYS A 190 -21.88 4.36 0.57
N ALA A 191 -20.83 5.16 0.50
CA ALA A 191 -20.63 6.12 -0.59
C ALA A 191 -20.50 5.45 -1.96
N ALA A 192 -19.78 4.32 -2.04
CA ALA A 192 -19.70 3.52 -3.26
C ALA A 192 -21.06 2.97 -3.69
N ILE A 193 -21.85 2.43 -2.74
CA ILE A 193 -23.23 1.96 -3.01
C ILE A 193 -24.10 3.11 -3.53
N THR A 194 -24.06 4.28 -2.87
CA THR A 194 -24.83 5.45 -3.31
C THR A 194 -24.43 5.91 -4.72
N LEU A 195 -23.15 5.83 -5.09
CA LEU A 195 -22.69 6.19 -6.43
C LEU A 195 -23.18 5.18 -7.48
N ILE A 196 -23.27 3.90 -7.14
CA ILE A 196 -23.87 2.87 -8.00
C ILE A 196 -25.37 3.13 -8.21
N GLU A 197 -26.11 3.40 -7.12
CA GLU A 197 -27.55 3.66 -7.16
C GLU A 197 -27.88 4.98 -7.88
N GLN A 198 -27.04 6.00 -7.69
CA GLN A 198 -27.20 7.34 -8.21
C GLN A 198 -25.88 7.85 -8.82
N PRO A 199 -25.58 7.52 -10.09
CA PRO A 199 -24.29 7.85 -10.71
C PRO A 199 -23.99 9.35 -10.86
N LYS A 200 -25.01 10.21 -10.69
CA LYS A 200 -24.89 11.68 -10.72
C LYS A 200 -24.79 12.31 -9.32
N THR A 201 -24.55 11.50 -8.28
CA THR A 201 -24.36 11.99 -6.91
C THR A 201 -23.24 13.03 -6.87
N SER A 202 -23.52 14.19 -6.28
CA SER A 202 -22.53 15.26 -6.15
C SER A 202 -21.55 14.98 -5.02
N LEU A 203 -20.39 15.64 -5.05
CA LEU A 203 -19.41 15.57 -3.97
C LEU A 203 -20.02 15.95 -2.61
N ASP A 204 -20.93 16.92 -2.57
CA ASP A 204 -21.57 17.37 -1.34
C ASP A 204 -22.36 16.24 -0.66
N VAL A 205 -23.13 15.49 -1.45
CA VAL A 205 -23.86 14.32 -0.94
C VAL A 205 -22.91 13.21 -0.49
N LEU A 206 -21.77 13.01 -1.18
CA LEU A 206 -20.77 12.04 -0.74
C LEU A 206 -20.12 12.44 0.60
N LEU A 207 -19.95 13.74 0.87
CA LEU A 207 -19.36 14.25 2.12
C LEU A 207 -20.33 14.25 3.31
N ASP A 208 -21.63 14.16 3.04
CA ASP A 208 -22.62 13.84 4.07
C ASP A 208 -22.51 12.37 4.52
N ILE A 209 -21.97 11.49 3.67
CA ILE A 209 -21.74 10.07 3.95
C ILE A 209 -20.33 9.83 4.52
N VAL A 210 -19.30 10.34 3.85
CA VAL A 210 -17.89 10.24 4.21
C VAL A 210 -17.46 11.52 4.89
N GLN A 211 -17.28 11.45 6.20
CA GLN A 211 -17.09 12.66 7.00
C GLN A 211 -15.75 13.34 6.76
N GLY A 212 -14.75 12.53 6.42
CA GLY A 212 -13.36 12.92 6.22
C GLY A 212 -12.44 11.72 6.43
N PRO A 213 -11.14 11.97 6.62
CA PRO A 213 -10.20 10.93 7.05
C PRO A 213 -10.58 10.28 8.39
N ASP A 214 -10.21 9.02 8.57
CA ASP A 214 -10.36 8.22 9.80
C ASP A 214 -9.01 7.57 10.10
N TYR A 215 -8.18 8.26 10.88
CA TYR A 215 -6.86 7.80 11.28
C TYR A 215 -6.95 6.73 12.38
N PRO A 216 -5.95 5.83 12.52
CA PRO A 216 -5.93 4.81 13.57
C PRO A 216 -5.58 5.37 14.97
N THR A 217 -6.24 6.46 15.37
CA THR A 217 -6.05 7.15 16.64
C THR A 217 -7.38 7.75 17.11
N GLU A 218 -7.52 7.99 18.41
CA GLU A 218 -8.69 8.67 18.98
C GLU A 218 -8.58 10.22 18.93
N ALA A 219 -7.52 10.76 18.34
CA ALA A 219 -7.33 12.20 18.21
C ALA A 219 -8.40 12.84 17.31
N GLU A 220 -8.79 14.08 17.64
CA GLU A 220 -9.80 14.81 16.89
C GLU A 220 -9.22 15.45 15.63
N ILE A 221 -9.96 15.40 14.52
CA ILE A 221 -9.69 16.21 13.33
C ILE A 221 -10.32 17.59 13.53
N ILE A 222 -9.49 18.62 13.54
CA ILE A 222 -9.93 20.01 13.77
C ILE A 222 -10.15 20.80 12.47
N THR A 223 -9.88 20.19 11.31
CA THR A 223 -10.14 20.81 10.00
C THR A 223 -11.64 20.94 9.78
N SER A 224 -12.10 22.13 9.38
CA SER A 224 -13.52 22.39 9.15
C SER A 224 -14.06 21.59 7.95
N ARG A 225 -15.36 21.25 7.97
CA ARG A 225 -16.02 20.58 6.85
C ARG A 225 -15.87 21.33 5.51
N ALA A 226 -15.87 22.66 5.55
CA ALA A 226 -15.68 23.48 4.35
C ALA A 226 -14.27 23.31 3.74
N GLU A 227 -13.23 23.20 4.56
CA GLU A 227 -11.88 22.93 4.06
C GLU A 227 -11.71 21.47 3.62
N ILE A 228 -12.28 20.51 4.36
CA ILE A 228 -12.32 19.10 3.93
C ILE A 228 -12.96 18.97 2.55
N ARG A 229 -14.08 19.67 2.30
CA ARG A 229 -14.73 19.71 0.98
C ARG A 229 -13.79 20.19 -0.13
N LYS A 230 -13.02 21.26 0.10
CA LYS A 230 -12.05 21.78 -0.88
C LYS A 230 -10.93 20.76 -1.15
N ILE A 231 -10.49 20.02 -0.12
CA ILE A 231 -9.48 18.97 -0.27
C ILE A 231 -9.98 17.90 -1.24
N TYR A 232 -11.18 17.36 -1.03
CA TYR A 232 -11.73 16.33 -1.92
C TYR A 232 -12.07 16.86 -3.31
N GLN A 233 -12.47 18.14 -3.43
CA GLN A 233 -12.75 18.75 -4.74
C GLN A 233 -11.49 18.94 -5.58
N ASN A 234 -10.38 19.37 -4.97
CA ASN A 234 -9.15 19.72 -5.67
C ASN A 234 -8.11 18.60 -5.68
N GLY A 235 -8.31 17.55 -4.87
CA GLY A 235 -7.38 16.44 -4.67
C GLY A 235 -6.11 16.81 -3.89
N ARG A 236 -6.03 18.01 -3.31
CA ARG A 236 -4.86 18.52 -2.57
C ARG A 236 -5.29 19.40 -1.40
N GLY A 237 -4.52 19.37 -0.32
CA GLY A 237 -4.64 20.29 0.81
C GLY A 237 -4.06 19.68 2.08
N SER A 238 -4.51 20.14 3.24
CA SER A 238 -3.95 19.70 4.52
C SER A 238 -5.02 19.50 5.57
N VAL A 239 -4.94 18.37 6.29
CA VAL A 239 -5.79 18.05 7.43
C VAL A 239 -4.98 18.20 8.72
N ARG A 240 -5.59 18.74 9.77
CA ARG A 240 -4.96 18.93 11.08
C ARG A 240 -5.68 18.12 12.14
N MET A 241 -4.89 17.49 13.00
CA MET A 241 -5.39 16.71 14.14
C MET A 241 -4.93 17.34 15.45
N ARG A 242 -5.69 17.10 16.52
CA ARG A 242 -5.39 17.55 17.88
C ARG A 242 -5.61 16.39 18.84
N ALA A 243 -4.67 16.23 19.78
CA ALA A 243 -4.83 15.27 20.86
C ALA A 243 -6.05 15.61 21.72
N VAL A 244 -6.83 14.58 22.08
CA VAL A 244 -7.86 14.69 23.11
C VAL A 244 -7.17 14.75 24.47
N TRP A 245 -7.66 15.61 25.36
CA TRP A 245 -7.19 15.75 26.73
C TRP A 245 -8.39 15.94 27.65
N THR A 246 -8.31 15.39 28.85
CA THR A 246 -9.31 15.53 29.93
C THR A 246 -8.65 16.05 31.18
#